data_AF-F8PAA8-F1
#
_entry.id   AF-F8PAA8-F1
#
_cell.length_a   1.000
_cell.length_b   1.000
_cell.length_c   1.000
_cell.angle_alpha   90.00
_cell.angle_beta   90.00
_cell.angle_gamma   90.00
#
_symmetry.space_group_name_H-M   'P 1'
#
loop_
_entity.id
_entity.type
_entity.pdbx_description
1 polymer ?
#
loop_
_entity_poly.entity_id
_entity_poly.type
_entity_poly.pdbx_seq_one_letter_code
_entity_poly.pdbx_strand_id
1 'polypeptide(L)'
;MLFQRKSGQLCGALSDFDLAITKPCSGTSPASPAKILTDAPFIALDLLNEPSAVPRYRHDLESFLYAITWCASRYEGGKEIARAPLDDWGYPAGDAKFAKAKFMFGVFDCKYDRLLPRKARMLVWPLCYFQMTFRDGMLKRKPYEHREQIDEETFGGVVTLSRIAEVINEGIEMIMRDSKLEMTDALINEMREDAKKFGDSRELDKKCLLNLMGMGIRL
;
A
#
# COMPACT_ATOMS: atom_id res chain seq x y z
N MET A 1 13.83 10.66 -5.72
CA MET A 1 13.94 9.55 -6.71
C MET A 1 14.85 10.00 -7.83
N LEU A 2 15.99 9.33 -8.02
CA LEU A 2 16.91 9.64 -9.10
C LEU A 2 16.59 8.75 -10.30
N PHE A 3 16.81 9.25 -11.50
CA PHE A 3 16.71 8.46 -12.72
C PHE A 3 18.08 8.42 -13.40
N GLN A 4 18.49 7.23 -13.82
CA GLN A 4 19.69 7.04 -14.62
C GLN A 4 19.33 6.35 -15.92
N ARG A 5 20.00 6.69 -17.01
CA ARG A 5 19.92 5.91 -18.25
C ARG A 5 21.07 4.93 -18.28
N LYS A 6 20.76 3.63 -18.34
CA LYS A 6 21.74 2.56 -18.54
C LYS A 6 21.41 1.83 -19.83
N SER A 7 22.34 1.83 -20.79
CA SER A 7 22.17 1.18 -22.11
C SER A 7 20.87 1.58 -22.83
N GLY A 8 20.49 2.86 -22.77
CA GLY A 8 19.26 3.38 -23.36
C GLY A 8 17.99 3.16 -22.51
N GLN A 9 18.03 2.29 -21.51
CA GLN A 9 16.92 2.04 -20.59
C GLN A 9 16.90 3.06 -19.46
N LEU A 10 15.71 3.60 -19.16
CA LEU A 10 15.51 4.45 -17.98
C LEU A 10 15.38 3.54 -16.75
N CYS A 11 16.26 3.74 -15.77
CA CYS A 11 16.24 3.03 -14.49
C CYS A 11 15.97 4.02 -13.36
N GLY A 12 15.03 3.68 -12.48
CA GLY A 12 14.94 4.34 -11.18
C GLY A 12 16.12 3.94 -10.31
N ALA A 13 16.69 4.91 -9.59
CA ALA A 13 17.65 4.68 -8.54
C ALA A 13 17.05 5.14 -7.21
N LEU A 14 16.99 4.22 -6.24
CA LEU A 14 16.71 4.56 -4.86
C LEU A 14 17.88 5.40 -4.34
N SER A 15 17.54 6.50 -3.69
CA SER A 15 18.47 7.48 -3.12
C SER A 15 17.99 7.80 -1.72
N ASP A 16 18.81 8.52 -0.95
CA ASP A 16 18.44 9.01 0.38
C ASP A 16 18.22 7.87 1.39
N PHE A 17 19.33 7.24 1.77
CA PHE A 17 19.37 6.15 2.76
C PHE A 17 19.73 6.66 4.16
N ASP A 18 19.66 7.98 4.40
CA ASP A 18 20.09 8.60 5.66
C ASP A 18 19.22 8.17 6.85
N LEU A 19 17.99 7.72 6.56
CA LEU A 19 17.03 7.17 7.52
C LEU A 19 16.96 5.65 7.50
N ALA A 20 17.75 4.98 6.66
CA ALA A 20 17.75 3.53 6.56
C ALA A 20 18.36 2.90 7.81
N ILE A 21 17.69 1.89 8.34
CA ILE A 21 18.17 1.14 9.49
C ILE A 21 18.84 -0.14 8.99
N THR A 22 20.13 -0.28 9.26
CA THR A 22 20.81 -1.57 9.12
C THR A 22 20.49 -2.42 10.35
N LYS A 23 20.09 -3.68 10.15
CA LYS A 23 19.81 -4.60 11.25
C LYS A 23 21.11 -4.76 12.07
N PRO A 24 21.19 -4.32 13.34
CA PRO A 24 22.43 -4.40 14.08
C PRO A 24 22.75 -5.87 14.39
N CYS A 25 23.98 -6.32 14.07
CA CYS A 25 24.46 -7.66 14.41
C CYS A 25 24.51 -7.92 15.93
N SER A 26 24.33 -6.90 16.77
CA SER A 26 24.52 -6.97 18.22
C SER A 26 23.50 -6.14 18.99
N GLY A 27 22.25 -6.64 19.10
CA GLY A 27 21.33 -6.41 20.24
C GLY A 27 20.98 -4.99 20.71
N THR A 28 21.50 -3.93 20.09
CA THR A 28 21.20 -2.54 20.46
C THR A 28 20.02 -2.08 19.64
N SER A 29 18.90 -1.77 20.30
CA SER A 29 17.74 -1.20 19.63
C SER A 29 18.15 0.08 18.88
N PRO A 30 17.81 0.22 17.58
CA PRO A 30 17.98 1.48 16.88
C PRO A 30 17.27 2.60 17.66
N ALA A 31 17.87 3.80 17.68
CA ALA A 31 17.26 4.96 18.31
C ALA A 31 15.80 5.14 17.87
N SER A 32 14.93 5.49 18.81
CA SER A 32 13.49 5.64 18.62
C SER A 32 13.14 6.37 17.31
N PRO A 33 12.40 5.73 16.37
CA PRO A 33 11.96 6.32 15.10
C PRO A 33 11.03 7.54 15.27
N ALA A 34 10.51 7.77 16.48
CA ALA A 34 9.46 8.74 16.79
C ALA A 34 9.75 10.19 16.36
N LYS A 35 11.01 10.57 16.10
CA LYS A 35 11.37 11.93 15.65
C LYS A 35 11.42 12.10 14.13
N ILE A 36 11.38 11.02 13.36
CA ILE A 36 11.56 11.02 11.89
C ILE A 36 10.22 10.85 11.15
N LEU A 37 9.17 10.42 11.84
CA LEU A 37 7.85 10.06 11.29
C LEU A 37 6.91 11.27 11.04
N THR A 38 7.40 12.51 11.03
CA THR A 38 6.49 13.67 11.08
C THR A 38 5.83 14.03 9.75
N ASP A 39 6.38 13.70 8.57
CA ASP A 39 5.95 14.42 7.34
C ASP A 39 5.80 13.59 6.04
N ALA A 40 5.74 12.26 6.08
CA ALA A 40 5.64 11.48 4.85
C ALA A 40 4.25 10.85 4.63
N PRO A 41 3.55 11.13 3.51
CA PRO A 41 2.30 10.45 3.13
C PRO A 41 2.48 8.95 2.91
N PHE A 42 3.69 8.41 3.06
CA PHE A 42 4.06 7.04 2.76
C PHE A 42 4.38 6.18 3.98
N ILE A 43 4.24 6.69 5.21
CA ILE A 43 4.48 5.88 6.42
C ILE A 43 3.53 4.67 6.48
N ALA A 44 4.08 3.48 6.72
CA ALA A 44 3.33 2.23 6.92
C ALA A 44 2.32 2.32 8.07
N LEU A 45 1.17 1.64 7.95
CA LEU A 45 0.07 1.71 8.91
C LEU A 45 0.49 1.25 10.32
N ASP A 46 1.30 0.21 10.41
CA ASP A 46 1.84 -0.27 11.70
C ASP A 46 2.69 0.81 12.41
N LEU A 47 3.45 1.61 11.65
CA LEU A 47 4.28 2.70 12.20
C LEU A 47 3.44 3.94 12.54
N LEU A 48 2.32 4.17 11.84
CA LEU A 48 1.34 5.20 12.21
C LEU A 48 0.58 4.82 13.49
N ASN A 49 0.36 3.52 13.72
CA ASN A 49 -0.35 3.02 14.89
C ASN A 49 0.51 3.00 16.14
N GLU A 50 1.76 2.57 15.98
CA GLU A 50 2.73 2.48 17.05
C GLU A 50 4.02 3.15 16.57
N PRO A 51 4.17 4.48 16.76
CA PRO A 51 5.37 5.21 16.33
C PRO A 51 6.66 4.72 17.00
N SER A 52 6.56 3.97 18.10
CA SER A 52 7.70 3.31 18.74
C SER A 52 8.07 1.95 18.13
N ALA A 53 7.25 1.43 17.21
CA ALA A 53 7.49 0.15 16.57
C ALA A 53 8.76 0.18 15.72
N VAL A 54 9.56 -0.87 15.83
CA VAL A 54 10.78 -1.04 15.04
C VAL A 54 10.40 -1.15 13.55
N PRO A 55 10.98 -0.33 12.65
CA PRO A 55 10.80 -0.49 11.21
C PRO A 55 11.28 -1.87 10.74
N ARG A 56 10.62 -2.42 9.72
CA ARG A 56 10.82 -3.78 9.20
C ARG A 56 10.76 -3.73 7.69
N TYR A 57 11.30 -4.74 7.04
CA TYR A 57 11.32 -4.86 5.59
C TYR A 57 9.93 -4.66 4.94
N ARG A 58 8.89 -5.31 5.48
CA ARG A 58 7.50 -5.11 5.01
C ARG A 58 7.00 -3.66 5.07
N HIS A 59 7.51 -2.83 5.98
CA HIS A 59 7.10 -1.42 6.06
C HIS A 59 7.61 -0.62 4.86
N ASP A 60 8.80 -0.94 4.34
CA ASP A 60 9.31 -0.30 3.13
C ASP A 60 8.46 -0.69 1.92
N LEU A 61 8.05 -1.95 1.84
CA LEU A 61 7.15 -2.45 0.80
C LEU A 61 5.75 -1.82 0.89
N GLU A 62 5.24 -1.59 2.11
CA GLU A 62 3.95 -0.93 2.33
C GLU A 62 4.03 0.55 1.93
N SER A 63 5.14 1.21 2.29
CA SER A 63 5.45 2.57 1.87
C SER A 63 5.54 2.68 0.34
N PHE A 64 6.12 1.67 -0.31
CA PHE A 64 6.20 1.60 -1.77
C PHE A 64 4.82 1.44 -2.43
N LEU A 65 3.93 0.61 -1.87
CA LEU A 65 2.53 0.53 -2.30
C LEU A 65 1.86 1.91 -2.21
N TYR A 66 2.04 2.62 -1.10
CA TYR A 66 1.48 3.95 -0.93
C TYR A 66 2.05 4.95 -1.95
N ALA A 67 3.37 4.94 -2.17
CA ALA A 67 4.02 5.82 -3.14
C ALA A 67 3.53 5.59 -4.57
N ILE A 68 3.42 4.34 -5.03
CA ILE A 68 2.89 4.05 -6.37
C ILE A 68 1.43 4.47 -6.47
N THR A 69 0.61 4.15 -5.48
CA THR A 69 -0.84 4.50 -5.48
C THR A 69 -1.04 6.01 -5.53
N TRP A 70 -0.28 6.74 -4.71
CA TRP A 70 -0.29 8.21 -4.66
C TRP A 70 0.15 8.82 -5.99
N CYS A 71 1.26 8.37 -6.56
CA CYS A 71 1.74 8.87 -7.86
C CYS A 71 0.77 8.54 -9.00
N ALA A 72 0.23 7.33 -9.02
CA ALA A 72 -0.70 6.88 -10.06
C ALA A 72 -2.03 7.64 -10.03
N SER A 73 -2.46 8.11 -8.85
CA SER A 73 -3.70 8.86 -8.68
C SER A 73 -3.55 10.37 -8.91
N ARG A 74 -2.35 10.92 -8.69
CA ARG A 74 -2.11 12.38 -8.75
C ARG A 74 -1.75 12.96 -10.09
N TYR A 75 -1.20 12.17 -11.00
CA TYR A 75 -0.62 12.72 -12.23
C TYR A 75 -1.35 12.23 -13.46
N GLU A 76 -1.78 13.17 -14.31
CA GLU A 76 -2.33 12.89 -15.63
C GLU A 76 -1.60 13.72 -16.69
N GLY A 77 -1.11 13.06 -17.74
CA GLY A 77 -0.35 13.74 -18.80
C GLY A 77 0.94 14.43 -18.32
N GLY A 78 1.53 13.94 -17.22
CA GLY A 78 2.73 14.51 -16.61
C GLY A 78 2.48 15.77 -15.77
N LYS A 79 1.21 16.11 -15.50
CA LYS A 79 0.83 17.21 -14.62
C LYS A 79 0.05 16.68 -13.44
N GLU A 80 0.25 17.30 -12.28
CA GLU A 80 -0.58 17.04 -11.12
C GLU A 80 -2.02 17.50 -11.39
N ILE A 81 -3.00 16.68 -11.02
CA ILE A 81 -4.42 16.99 -11.18
C ILE A 81 -4.92 17.80 -9.96
N ALA A 82 -5.82 18.75 -10.19
CA ALA A 82 -6.41 19.53 -9.11
C ALA A 82 -7.34 18.66 -8.24
N ARG A 83 -7.26 18.80 -6.91
CA ARG A 83 -8.01 17.99 -5.92
C ARG A 83 -7.76 16.51 -6.13
N ALA A 84 -6.49 16.15 -6.06
CA ALA A 84 -6.10 14.80 -6.36
C ALA A 84 -6.68 13.82 -5.33
N PRO A 85 -6.99 12.59 -5.76
CA PRO A 85 -7.40 11.58 -4.83
C PRO A 85 -6.31 11.28 -3.79
N LEU A 86 -6.73 10.84 -2.61
CA LEU A 86 -5.85 10.54 -1.48
C LEU A 86 -5.15 11.78 -0.89
N ASP A 87 -5.65 13.00 -1.08
CA ASP A 87 -5.12 14.21 -0.41
C ASP A 87 -5.02 14.02 1.11
N ASP A 88 -5.96 13.28 1.69
CA ASP A 88 -6.02 12.90 3.10
C ASP A 88 -4.78 12.13 3.61
N TRP A 89 -3.97 11.46 2.77
CA TRP A 89 -2.75 10.81 3.28
C TRP A 89 -1.61 11.79 3.58
N GLY A 90 -1.68 13.03 3.06
CA GLY A 90 -0.70 14.08 3.32
C GLY A 90 -1.00 14.94 4.56
N TYR A 91 -2.12 14.70 5.25
CA TYR A 91 -2.51 15.43 6.45
C TYR A 91 -1.87 14.82 7.71
N PRO A 92 -1.90 15.54 8.85
CA PRO A 92 -1.38 15.02 10.12
C PRO A 92 -1.87 13.60 10.42
N ALA A 93 -1.03 12.82 11.10
CA ALA A 93 -1.10 11.36 11.20
C ALA A 93 -2.50 10.75 11.48
N GLY A 94 -3.40 11.45 12.18
CA GLY A 94 -4.77 10.97 12.46
C GLY A 94 -5.60 10.73 11.19
N ASP A 95 -5.63 11.70 10.27
CA ASP A 95 -6.42 11.59 9.04
C ASP A 95 -5.77 10.60 8.07
N ALA A 96 -4.44 10.65 7.94
CA ALA A 96 -3.69 9.75 7.08
C ALA A 96 -3.82 8.29 7.50
N LYS A 97 -3.80 8.01 8.81
CA LYS A 97 -3.99 6.66 9.36
C LYS A 97 -5.36 6.10 9.02
N PHE A 98 -6.43 6.87 9.22
CA PHE A 98 -7.77 6.43 8.90
C PHE A 98 -7.92 6.15 7.39
N ALA A 99 -7.44 7.07 6.55
CA ALA A 99 -7.49 6.94 5.10
C ALA A 99 -6.71 5.72 4.59
N LYS A 100 -5.51 5.47 5.14
CA LYS A 100 -4.69 4.30 4.80
C LYS A 100 -5.28 2.99 5.30
N ALA A 101 -5.85 2.97 6.51
CA ALA A 101 -6.55 1.78 7.01
C ALA A 101 -7.76 1.45 6.13
N LYS A 102 -8.52 2.48 5.73
CA LYS A 102 -9.63 2.33 4.78
C LYS A 102 -9.16 1.79 3.44
N PHE A 103 -8.07 2.33 2.89
CA PHE A 103 -7.45 1.77 1.69
C PHE A 103 -7.07 0.31 1.89
N MET A 104 -6.34 -0.03 2.94
CA MET A 104 -5.79 -1.36 3.16
C MET A 104 -6.87 -2.45 3.34
N PHE A 105 -7.85 -2.18 4.19
CA PHE A 105 -8.86 -3.17 4.61
C PHE A 105 -10.21 -3.03 3.90
N GLY A 106 -10.43 -1.91 3.21
CA GLY A 106 -11.59 -1.73 2.35
C GLY A 106 -11.64 -2.81 1.27
N VAL A 107 -12.86 -3.13 0.84
CA VAL A 107 -13.02 -3.77 -0.46
C VAL A 107 -12.45 -2.79 -1.47
N PHE A 108 -11.60 -3.27 -2.39
CA PHE A 108 -11.18 -2.49 -3.54
C PHE A 108 -12.43 -2.23 -4.38
N ASP A 109 -13.17 -1.20 -4.01
CA ASP A 109 -14.48 -0.91 -4.59
C ASP A 109 -14.33 -0.02 -5.83
N CYS A 110 -15.47 0.19 -6.49
CA CYS A 110 -15.63 1.05 -7.66
C CYS A 110 -15.28 2.54 -7.44
N LYS A 111 -14.84 2.96 -6.25
CA LYS A 111 -14.34 4.32 -6.02
C LYS A 111 -12.84 4.39 -6.34
N TYR A 112 -12.11 3.28 -6.25
CA TYR A 112 -10.69 3.19 -6.60
C TYR A 112 -10.44 3.32 -8.11
N ASP A 113 -11.41 2.92 -8.96
CA ASP A 113 -11.37 3.19 -10.40
C ASP A 113 -11.44 4.68 -10.78
N ARG A 114 -11.95 5.50 -9.85
CA ARG A 114 -11.99 6.97 -9.96
C ARG A 114 -10.73 7.61 -9.41
N LEU A 115 -9.95 6.89 -8.60
CA LEU A 115 -8.67 7.40 -8.11
C LEU A 115 -7.64 7.47 -9.22
N LEU A 116 -7.70 6.54 -10.19
CA LEU A 116 -6.71 6.48 -11.25
C LEU A 116 -7.24 7.21 -12.49
N PRO A 117 -6.51 8.21 -13.00
CA PRO A 117 -6.74 8.77 -14.33
C PRO A 117 -6.75 7.67 -15.39
N ARG A 118 -7.39 7.92 -16.55
CA ARG A 118 -7.67 6.88 -17.56
C ARG A 118 -6.44 6.04 -17.93
N LYS A 119 -5.28 6.68 -18.12
CA LYS A 119 -4.03 5.98 -18.45
C LYS A 119 -3.42 5.22 -17.28
N ALA A 120 -3.68 5.63 -16.05
CA ALA A 120 -3.19 4.94 -14.85
C ALA A 120 -4.08 3.75 -14.45
N ARG A 121 -5.30 3.61 -15.00
CA ARG A 121 -6.20 2.46 -14.71
C ARG A 121 -5.59 1.10 -14.97
N MET A 122 -4.60 1.04 -15.87
CA MET A 122 -3.81 -0.16 -16.10
C MET A 122 -3.13 -0.69 -14.82
N LEU A 123 -2.86 0.19 -13.85
CA LEU A 123 -2.27 -0.15 -12.55
C LEU A 123 -3.29 -0.67 -11.53
N VAL A 124 -4.59 -0.68 -11.83
CA VAL A 124 -5.61 -1.22 -10.89
C VAL A 124 -5.24 -2.63 -10.48
N TRP A 125 -4.94 -3.50 -11.44
CA TRP A 125 -4.60 -4.91 -11.18
C TRP A 125 -3.41 -5.12 -10.24
N PRO A 126 -2.21 -4.61 -10.54
CA PRO A 126 -1.07 -4.79 -9.64
C PRO A 126 -1.31 -4.12 -8.28
N LEU A 127 -2.01 -2.97 -8.22
CA LEU A 127 -2.33 -2.31 -6.95
C LEU A 127 -3.33 -3.10 -6.10
N CYS A 128 -4.39 -3.65 -6.72
CA CYS A 128 -5.35 -4.54 -6.06
C CYS A 128 -4.65 -5.73 -5.42
N TYR A 129 -3.85 -6.44 -6.22
CA TYR A 129 -3.17 -7.63 -5.72
C TYR A 129 -2.16 -7.29 -4.61
N PHE A 130 -1.41 -6.20 -4.78
CA PHE A 130 -0.43 -5.76 -3.79
C PHE A 130 -1.11 -5.39 -2.47
N GLN A 131 -2.23 -4.65 -2.53
CA GLN A 131 -3.06 -4.38 -1.36
C GLN A 131 -3.60 -5.66 -0.72
N MET A 132 -4.15 -6.60 -1.50
CA MET A 132 -4.68 -7.87 -0.99
C MET A 132 -3.60 -8.68 -0.27
N THR A 133 -2.38 -8.72 -0.83
CA THR A 133 -1.24 -9.43 -0.23
C THR A 133 -0.90 -8.87 1.14
N PHE A 134 -0.88 -7.54 1.27
CA PHE A 134 -0.68 -6.88 2.56
C PHE A 134 -1.83 -7.15 3.53
N ARG A 135 -3.06 -6.97 3.08
CA ARG A 135 -4.26 -7.22 3.88
C ARG A 135 -4.27 -8.64 4.44
N ASP A 136 -4.01 -9.65 3.61
CA ASP A 136 -3.96 -11.05 4.01
C ASP A 136 -2.83 -11.32 5.01
N GLY A 137 -1.65 -10.74 4.78
CA GLY A 137 -0.52 -10.81 5.72
C GLY A 137 -0.86 -10.21 7.08
N MET A 138 -1.48 -9.03 7.09
CA MET A 138 -1.93 -8.34 8.31
C MET A 138 -3.02 -9.13 9.04
N LEU A 139 -4.01 -9.69 8.33
CA LEU A 139 -5.10 -10.47 8.93
C LEU A 139 -4.64 -11.81 9.50
N LYS A 140 -3.58 -12.42 8.94
CA LYS A 140 -2.98 -13.65 9.46
C LYS A 140 -2.20 -13.44 10.76
N ARG A 141 -1.85 -12.20 11.10
CA ARG A 141 -1.14 -11.85 12.34
C ARG A 141 -2.03 -12.18 13.54
N LYS A 142 -1.66 -13.23 14.29
CA LYS A 142 -2.38 -13.60 15.52
C LYS A 142 -2.24 -12.50 16.59
N PRO A 143 -3.25 -12.33 17.47
CA PRO A 143 -3.12 -11.46 18.64
C PRO A 143 -1.93 -11.88 19.53
N TYR A 144 -1.46 -10.92 20.34
CA TYR A 144 -0.16 -10.90 21.04
C TYR A 144 0.19 -12.19 21.80
N GLU A 145 -0.81 -12.94 22.27
CA GLU A 145 -0.68 -14.13 23.11
C GLU A 145 -0.14 -15.38 22.38
N HIS A 146 -0.04 -15.36 21.04
CA HIS A 146 0.45 -16.51 20.24
C HIS A 146 1.47 -16.13 19.14
N ARG A 147 2.27 -15.08 19.36
CA ARG A 147 3.20 -14.51 18.35
C ARG A 147 4.40 -15.39 17.96
N GLU A 148 4.60 -16.56 18.55
CA GLU A 148 5.84 -17.33 18.39
C GLU A 148 6.07 -18.01 17.02
N GLN A 149 5.27 -17.73 15.98
CA GLN A 149 5.38 -18.50 14.72
C GLN A 149 5.27 -17.73 13.40
N ILE A 150 5.06 -16.41 13.43
CA ILE A 150 4.93 -15.64 12.17
C ILE A 150 6.18 -14.80 11.97
N ASP A 151 6.83 -14.96 10.83
CA ASP A 151 7.89 -14.05 10.39
C ASP A 151 7.29 -12.64 10.19
N GLU A 152 7.55 -11.75 11.14
CA GLU A 152 7.07 -10.37 11.14
C GLU A 152 7.78 -9.48 10.11
N GLU A 153 8.88 -9.93 9.48
CA GLU A 153 9.54 -9.18 8.39
C GLU A 153 8.74 -9.27 7.09
N THR A 154 8.07 -10.41 6.85
CA THR A 154 7.40 -10.71 5.57
C THR A 154 5.97 -11.24 5.73
N PHE A 155 5.41 -11.21 6.94
CA PHE A 155 4.15 -11.89 7.30
C PHE A 155 4.14 -13.37 6.91
N GLY A 156 5.19 -14.11 7.28
CA GLY A 156 5.31 -15.54 6.98
C GLY A 156 5.56 -15.84 5.50
N GLY A 157 6.30 -14.97 4.81
CA GLY A 157 6.65 -15.10 3.38
C GLY A 157 5.61 -14.54 2.41
N VAL A 158 4.50 -13.98 2.91
CA VAL A 158 3.40 -13.45 2.09
C VAL A 158 3.80 -12.14 1.40
N VAL A 159 4.50 -11.25 2.12
CA VAL A 159 4.93 -9.95 1.64
C VAL A 159 6.44 -9.97 1.38
N THR A 160 6.81 -10.18 0.12
CA THR A 160 8.21 -10.15 -0.34
C THR A 160 8.34 -9.36 -1.62
N LEU A 161 9.51 -8.74 -1.85
CA LEU A 161 9.80 -8.00 -3.08
C LEU A 161 9.69 -8.90 -4.30
N SER A 162 10.14 -10.16 -4.21
CA SER A 162 9.98 -11.13 -5.30
C SER A 162 8.51 -11.33 -5.65
N ARG A 163 7.64 -11.55 -4.65
CA ARG A 163 6.21 -11.72 -4.90
C ARG A 163 5.57 -10.48 -5.48
N ILE A 164 5.96 -9.30 -5.01
CA ILE A 164 5.48 -8.02 -5.52
C ILE A 164 5.95 -7.80 -6.97
N ALA A 165 7.21 -8.10 -7.26
CA ALA A 165 7.77 -7.97 -8.60
C ALA A 165 7.09 -8.93 -9.58
N GLU A 166 6.83 -10.17 -9.19
CA GLU A 166 6.05 -11.14 -9.98
C GLU A 166 4.69 -10.56 -10.37
N VAL A 167 3.95 -10.04 -9.40
CA VAL A 167 2.61 -9.46 -9.59
C VAL A 167 2.64 -8.23 -10.48
N ILE A 168 3.62 -7.35 -10.28
CA ILE A 168 3.81 -6.17 -11.13
C ILE A 168 4.10 -6.61 -12.56
N ASN A 169 4.95 -7.63 -12.75
CA ASN A 169 5.28 -8.15 -14.07
C ASN A 169 4.07 -8.81 -14.74
N GLU A 170 3.31 -9.63 -14.02
CA GLU A 170 2.05 -10.21 -14.51
C GLU A 170 1.04 -9.11 -14.91
N GLY A 171 0.94 -8.06 -14.09
CA GLY A 171 0.16 -6.87 -14.40
C GLY A 171 0.64 -6.19 -15.69
N ILE A 172 1.93 -5.94 -15.83
CA ILE A 172 2.52 -5.34 -17.04
C ILE A 172 2.25 -6.20 -18.27
N GLU A 173 2.45 -7.52 -18.20
CA GLU A 173 2.18 -8.41 -19.33
C GLU A 173 0.72 -8.35 -19.75
N MET A 174 -0.21 -8.30 -18.80
CA MET A 174 -1.63 -8.17 -19.08
C MET A 174 -1.95 -6.81 -19.71
N ILE A 175 -1.37 -5.71 -19.21
CA ILE A 175 -1.52 -4.37 -19.78
C ILE A 175 -1.05 -4.34 -21.25
N MET A 176 0.08 -5.00 -21.53
CA MET A 176 0.62 -5.08 -22.89
C MET A 176 -0.31 -5.85 -23.84
N ARG A 177 -1.09 -6.81 -23.31
CA ARG A 177 -2.12 -7.55 -24.07
C ARG A 177 -3.43 -6.78 -24.19
N ASP A 178 -3.77 -5.98 -23.18
CA ASP A 178 -5.02 -5.21 -23.07
C ASP A 178 -4.85 -3.74 -23.51
N SER A 179 -4.32 -3.53 -24.72
CA SER A 179 -4.01 -2.18 -25.25
C SER A 179 -5.22 -1.23 -25.32
N LYS A 180 -6.45 -1.77 -25.29
CA LYS A 180 -7.71 -1.02 -25.31
C LYS A 180 -8.36 -0.87 -23.92
N LEU A 181 -7.79 -1.46 -22.88
CA LEU A 181 -8.34 -1.52 -21.51
C LEU A 181 -9.67 -2.29 -21.39
N GLU A 182 -10.01 -3.16 -22.35
CA GLU A 182 -11.26 -3.91 -22.37
C GLU A 182 -11.32 -4.93 -21.23
N MET A 183 -10.22 -5.67 -20.98
CA MET A 183 -10.14 -6.61 -19.85
C MET A 183 -10.11 -5.89 -18.51
N THR A 184 -9.40 -4.76 -18.46
CA THR A 184 -9.32 -3.89 -17.27
C THR A 184 -10.69 -3.33 -16.91
N ASP A 185 -11.43 -2.83 -17.89
CA ASP A 185 -12.79 -2.31 -17.68
C ASP A 185 -13.76 -3.44 -17.29
N ALA A 186 -13.61 -4.64 -17.86
CA ALA A 186 -14.41 -5.81 -17.47
C ALA A 186 -14.18 -6.22 -16.03
N LEU A 187 -12.91 -6.32 -15.57
CA LEU A 187 -12.60 -6.59 -14.16
C LEU A 187 -13.17 -5.49 -13.27
N ILE A 188 -12.92 -4.22 -13.60
CA ILE A 188 -13.41 -3.10 -12.80
C ILE A 188 -14.93 -3.26 -12.62
N ASN A 189 -15.66 -3.58 -13.69
CA ASN A 189 -17.09 -3.83 -13.65
C ASN A 189 -17.47 -5.03 -12.78
N GLU A 190 -16.76 -6.15 -12.87
CA GLU A 190 -16.97 -7.31 -11.98
C GLU A 190 -16.79 -6.92 -10.50
N MET A 191 -15.71 -6.19 -10.18
CA MET A 191 -15.48 -5.66 -8.85
C MET A 191 -16.59 -4.69 -8.41
N ARG A 192 -17.14 -3.88 -9.34
CA ARG A 192 -18.30 -3.01 -9.04
C ARG A 192 -19.53 -3.83 -8.69
N GLU A 193 -19.81 -4.89 -9.43
CA GLU A 193 -20.97 -5.76 -9.20
C GLU A 193 -20.84 -6.53 -7.90
N ASP A 194 -19.65 -7.03 -7.57
CA ASP A 194 -19.40 -7.68 -6.29
C ASP A 194 -19.53 -6.69 -5.13
N ALA A 195 -18.97 -5.49 -5.25
CA ALA A 195 -19.14 -4.45 -4.24
C ALA A 195 -20.63 -4.09 -3.98
N LYS A 196 -21.48 -4.11 -5.02
CA LYS A 196 -22.94 -3.91 -4.87
C LYS A 196 -23.61 -5.07 -4.11
N LYS A 197 -23.17 -6.31 -4.33
CA LYS A 197 -23.72 -7.50 -3.64
C LYS A 197 -23.42 -7.49 -2.14
N PHE A 198 -22.29 -6.92 -1.73
CA PHE A 198 -21.88 -6.87 -0.32
C PHE A 198 -22.53 -5.75 0.52
N GLY A 199 -23.42 -4.94 -0.05
CA GLY A 199 -24.21 -3.94 0.68
C GLY A 199 -23.43 -2.68 1.10
N ASP A 200 -24.17 -1.63 1.47
CA ASP A 200 -23.68 -0.26 1.73
C ASP A 200 -22.33 -0.23 2.49
N SER A 201 -21.30 0.37 1.86
CA SER A 201 -19.91 0.39 2.33
C SER A 201 -19.74 0.90 3.76
N ARG A 202 -20.78 1.52 4.34
CA ARG A 202 -20.84 1.95 5.74
C ARG A 202 -20.86 0.81 6.76
N GLU A 203 -21.47 -0.33 6.46
CA GLU A 203 -21.43 -1.50 7.38
C GLU A 203 -20.08 -2.23 7.31
N LEU A 204 -19.50 -2.30 6.12
CA LEU A 204 -18.14 -2.81 5.87
C LEU A 204 -17.08 -1.91 6.49
N ASP A 205 -17.23 -0.58 6.38
CA ASP A 205 -16.39 0.40 7.08
C ASP A 205 -16.50 0.22 8.61
N LYS A 206 -17.72 -0.02 9.16
CA LYS A 206 -17.91 -0.35 10.60
C LYS A 206 -17.27 -1.67 11.02
N LYS A 207 -17.40 -2.74 10.23
CA LYS A 207 -16.72 -4.02 10.51
C LYS A 207 -15.20 -3.91 10.36
N CYS A 208 -14.71 -3.12 9.40
CA CYS A 208 -13.30 -2.77 9.27
C CYS A 208 -12.81 -2.04 10.51
N LEU A 209 -13.53 -1.00 10.95
CA LEU A 209 -13.25 -0.26 12.18
C LEU A 209 -13.20 -1.20 13.40
N LEU A 210 -14.15 -2.12 13.52
CA LEU A 210 -14.18 -3.11 14.60
C LEU A 210 -13.05 -4.14 14.52
N ASN A 211 -12.68 -4.59 13.32
CA ASN A 211 -11.54 -5.48 13.10
C ASN A 211 -10.21 -4.77 13.36
N LEU A 212 -10.07 -3.51 12.97
CA LEU A 212 -8.92 -2.66 13.31
C LEU A 212 -8.78 -2.56 14.83
N MET A 213 -9.87 -2.24 15.53
CA MET A 213 -9.88 -2.22 17.00
C MET A 213 -9.57 -3.60 17.62
N GLY A 214 -10.04 -4.70 17.02
CA GLY A 214 -9.75 -6.08 17.44
C GLY A 214 -8.31 -6.54 17.16
N MET A 215 -7.65 -5.98 16.15
CA MET A 215 -6.24 -6.21 15.81
C MET A 215 -5.28 -5.37 16.68
N GLY A 216 -5.80 -4.63 17.67
CA GLY A 216 -5.03 -3.71 18.50
C GLY A 216 -4.67 -2.40 17.81
N ILE A 217 -5.26 -2.11 16.64
CA ILE A 217 -5.11 -0.84 15.93
C ILE A 217 -6.04 0.17 16.62
N ARG A 218 -5.49 0.95 17.56
CA ARG A 218 -6.22 2.03 18.25
C ARG A 218 -6.40 3.19 17.29
N LEU A 219 -7.59 3.39 16.70
CA LEU A 219 -7.87 4.51 15.81
C LEU A 219 -7.94 5.84 16.54
#